data_AF-A0A8S1WQ36-F1
#
_entry.id   AF-A0A8S1WQ36-F1
#
_cell.length_a   1.000
_cell.length_b   1.000
_cell.length_c   1.000
_cell.angle_alpha   90.00
_cell.angle_beta   90.00
_cell.angle_gamma   90.00
#
_symmetry.space_group_name_H-M   'P 1'
#
loop_
_entity.id
_entity.type
_entity.pdbx_description
1 polymer ?
#
loop_
_entity_poly.entity_id
_entity_poly.type
_entity_poly.pdbx_seq_one_letter_code
_entity_poly.pdbx_strand_id
1 'polypeptide(L)'
;MKQHRNFSRSRRSSSPQEKIKKTQKGRQKKNRNSNNSSCKTNSQSHEKQPRQVHEGKLLNFIKELEAQQEKQVSSLKLSQSFIEDVQQKLTIEEDQSHQEFDKQLQYKICYEQEFHQTLINENIYLGNSLQNQKIDDKLRAKMIDWMIEVLGNYNETTSNATFFRSVSIMDYYLQKSITEYSNSHLHLIGITSMFIASKLEDIYQIPLKDFVTRISHYKYSSSNIKAMEQSILETLNFEITFPTSLDYLQNILYQFFSSNDNPILKNIQNTSVYILKMCLHNYQMTSISQNTLASSAFIYSIKDFVLKNNQKNQELIINQFINKTIQIYQINQNEIMECLTEIQDLIQDFQKNYPTLQNLDKYK
;
A
#
# COMPACT_ATOMS: atom_id res chain seq x y z
N MET A 1 24.59 1.75 -15.92
CA MET A 1 23.19 2.03 -16.31
C MET A 1 22.45 0.70 -16.26
N LYS A 2 21.30 0.58 -15.62
CA LYS A 2 20.01 1.24 -15.92
C LYS A 2 19.57 0.96 -17.37
N GLN A 3 18.36 0.49 -17.67
CA GLN A 3 17.28 0.05 -16.76
C GLN A 3 16.29 -0.86 -17.54
N HIS A 4 15.57 -1.69 -16.79
CA HIS A 4 14.10 -1.83 -16.78
C HIS A 4 13.20 -1.56 -18.03
N ARG A 5 12.00 -2.18 -17.96
CA ARG A 5 10.67 -1.63 -18.37
C ARG A 5 10.28 -1.76 -19.88
N ASN A 6 9.49 -2.76 -20.37
CA ASN A 6 8.42 -3.66 -19.80
C ASN A 6 7.01 -2.86 -19.81
N PHE A 7 5.75 -3.43 -19.85
CA PHE A 7 4.28 -2.91 -20.02
C PHE A 7 4.04 -1.95 -21.24
N SER A 8 2.81 -1.76 -21.78
CA SER A 8 1.61 -2.64 -21.77
C SER A 8 0.50 -2.36 -22.82
N ARG A 9 -0.32 -3.40 -23.06
CA ARG A 9 -1.82 -3.39 -23.11
C ARG A 9 -2.58 -2.60 -24.18
N SER A 10 -3.90 -2.51 -23.92
CA SER A 10 -4.75 -1.38 -24.33
C SER A 10 -5.26 -1.47 -25.79
N ARG A 11 -6.42 -0.91 -26.21
CA ARG A 11 -7.54 -0.13 -25.57
C ARG A 11 -8.73 -0.11 -26.58
N ARG A 12 -10.02 0.14 -26.30
CA ARG A 12 -10.87 0.18 -25.08
C ARG A 12 -12.38 0.21 -25.46
N SER A 13 -13.27 -0.12 -24.50
CA SER A 13 -14.60 0.53 -24.30
C SER A 13 -15.67 0.32 -25.40
N SER A 14 -16.91 0.85 -25.38
CA SER A 14 -17.48 1.97 -24.58
C SER A 14 -19.01 1.92 -24.38
N SER A 15 -19.49 2.56 -23.30
CA SER A 15 -20.86 3.08 -23.15
C SER A 15 -21.06 4.39 -23.94
N PRO A 16 -22.31 4.90 -24.10
CA PRO A 16 -22.60 6.22 -23.48
C PRO A 16 -24.08 6.52 -23.15
N GLN A 17 -24.34 7.48 -22.23
CA GLN A 17 -25.09 8.75 -22.43
C GLN A 17 -25.67 9.36 -21.13
N GLU A 18 -25.90 10.68 -21.15
CA GLU A 18 -26.39 11.53 -20.04
C GLU A 18 -27.89 11.93 -20.21
N LYS A 19 -28.50 12.59 -19.21
CA LYS A 19 -29.09 13.96 -19.35
C LYS A 19 -29.77 14.60 -18.10
N ILE A 20 -29.19 15.71 -17.63
CA ILE A 20 -29.79 17.07 -17.46
C ILE A 20 -31.22 17.23 -16.87
N LYS A 21 -31.37 17.97 -15.74
CA LYS A 21 -32.11 19.29 -15.64
C LYS A 21 -32.19 19.93 -14.21
N LYS A 22 -31.86 21.24 -14.11
CA LYS A 22 -32.65 22.41 -13.58
C LYS A 22 -33.38 22.34 -12.19
N THR A 23 -33.65 23.41 -11.40
CA THR A 23 -33.56 24.90 -11.51
C THR A 23 -33.80 25.62 -10.16
N GLN A 24 -33.20 26.82 -9.92
CA GLN A 24 -33.74 28.10 -9.33
C GLN A 24 -34.59 28.10 -8.00
N LYS A 25 -34.81 29.18 -7.21
CA LYS A 25 -34.59 30.66 -7.30
C LYS A 25 -34.72 31.38 -5.93
N GLY A 26 -34.08 32.54 -5.77
CA GLY A 26 -34.50 33.64 -4.85
C GLY A 26 -34.03 33.57 -3.38
N ARG A 27 -34.07 34.66 -2.58
CA ARG A 27 -34.43 36.08 -2.87
C ARG A 27 -33.73 37.04 -1.86
N GLN A 28 -33.57 38.32 -2.22
CA GLN A 28 -33.06 39.42 -1.35
C GLN A 28 -34.20 39.93 -0.41
N LYS A 29 -34.08 40.89 0.55
CA LYS A 29 -33.23 42.11 0.62
C LYS A 29 -33.35 42.88 1.99
N LYS A 30 -32.28 43.59 2.37
CA LYS A 30 -32.15 44.83 3.22
C LYS A 30 -33.30 45.37 4.10
N ASN A 31 -33.01 45.75 5.35
CA ASN A 31 -32.75 47.15 5.85
C ASN A 31 -32.46 47.12 7.38
N ARG A 32 -31.76 48.01 8.12
CA ARG A 32 -31.11 49.36 8.05
C ARG A 32 -31.79 50.46 8.92
N ASN A 33 -30.96 51.15 9.73
CA ASN A 33 -31.18 52.44 10.44
C ASN A 33 -32.14 52.47 11.65
N SER A 34 -32.06 53.41 12.63
CA SER A 34 -30.96 54.24 13.19
C SER A 34 -31.46 55.03 14.45
N ASN A 35 -30.60 55.90 15.03
CA ASN A 35 -30.86 56.92 16.09
C ASN A 35 -30.67 56.40 17.54
N ASN A 36 -29.80 56.98 18.40
CA ASN A 36 -29.79 58.31 19.05
C ASN A 36 -31.01 58.50 19.99
N SER A 37 -30.89 58.90 21.26
CA SER A 37 -30.05 59.99 21.81
C SER A 37 -30.02 60.10 23.36
N SER A 38 -29.22 61.04 23.88
CA SER A 38 -29.36 61.80 25.16
C SER A 38 -28.70 61.27 26.45
N CYS A 39 -28.51 62.18 27.42
CA CYS A 39 -27.57 62.09 28.55
C CYS A 39 -28.21 62.52 29.88
N LYS A 40 -27.57 62.17 31.03
CA LYS A 40 -27.44 62.90 32.34
C LYS A 40 -27.40 61.92 33.53
N THR A 41 -26.80 62.14 34.73
CA THR A 41 -25.64 62.93 35.27
C THR A 41 -25.45 62.48 36.75
N ASN A 42 -24.41 62.97 37.46
CA ASN A 42 -24.14 62.83 38.92
C ASN A 42 -23.58 61.45 39.36
N SER A 43 -22.42 61.28 40.05
CA SER A 43 -21.79 61.92 41.23
C SER A 43 -22.36 61.41 42.57
N GLN A 44 -21.61 61.07 43.64
CA GLN A 44 -20.20 61.33 44.04
C GLN A 44 -19.51 59.98 44.44
N SER A 45 -18.30 59.81 44.99
CA SER A 45 -17.48 60.56 45.97
C SER A 45 -15.95 60.27 45.86
N HIS A 46 -15.14 60.83 46.78
CA HIS A 46 -13.67 60.74 46.80
C HIS A 46 -13.13 59.87 47.94
N GLU A 47 -12.03 59.15 47.69
CA GLU A 47 -10.95 58.97 48.67
C GLU A 47 -9.58 58.83 47.96
N LYS A 48 -8.45 58.73 48.70
CA LYS A 48 -7.12 59.07 48.18
C LYS A 48 -5.96 58.18 48.66
N GLN A 49 -5.02 57.92 47.75
CA GLN A 49 -3.66 57.36 47.97
C GLN A 49 -3.58 55.86 48.36
N PRO A 50 -2.40 55.20 48.19
CA PRO A 50 -1.17 55.62 47.50
C PRO A 50 -0.98 54.93 46.13
N ARG A 51 0.07 55.32 45.39
CA ARG A 51 0.52 54.57 44.19
C ARG A 51 1.43 53.41 44.62
N GLN A 52 1.03 52.18 44.35
CA GLN A 52 1.92 51.02 44.40
C GLN A 52 1.61 50.05 43.24
N VAL A 53 2.66 49.36 42.77
CA VAL A 53 2.61 48.18 41.89
C VAL A 53 1.85 48.38 40.57
N HIS A 54 2.46 49.12 39.63
CA HIS A 54 2.09 49.03 38.21
C HIS A 54 2.51 47.68 37.58
N GLU A 55 3.34 46.91 38.28
CA GLU A 55 3.78 45.57 37.90
C GLU A 55 2.60 44.61 37.74
N GLY A 56 1.48 44.77 38.47
CA GLY A 56 0.33 43.87 38.33
C GLY A 56 -0.23 43.80 36.90
N LYS A 57 -0.09 44.88 36.11
CA LYS A 57 -0.42 44.87 34.68
C LYS A 57 0.69 44.30 33.82
N LEU A 58 1.95 44.56 34.14
CA LEU A 58 3.09 44.01 33.38
C LEU A 58 3.23 42.50 33.61
N LEU A 59 3.05 42.02 34.84
CA LEU A 59 3.08 40.62 35.23
C LEU A 59 1.87 39.86 34.67
N ASN A 60 0.69 40.49 34.58
CA ASN A 60 -0.45 39.89 33.89
C ASN A 60 -0.22 39.84 32.37
N PHE A 61 0.38 40.88 31.77
CA PHE A 61 0.71 40.88 30.34
C PHE A 61 1.84 39.90 30.00
N ILE A 62 2.84 39.76 30.88
CA ILE A 62 3.87 38.72 30.80
C ILE A 62 3.23 37.35 30.95
N LYS A 63 2.33 37.12 31.92
CA LYS A 63 1.58 35.86 32.04
C LYS A 63 0.65 35.59 30.86
N GLU A 64 0.08 36.60 30.22
CA GLU A 64 -0.67 36.44 28.98
C GLU A 64 0.24 36.10 27.79
N LEU A 65 1.44 36.69 27.72
CA LEU A 65 2.44 36.36 26.70
C LEU A 65 3.08 34.99 26.93
N GLU A 66 3.35 34.61 28.17
CA GLU A 66 3.78 33.26 28.59
C GLU A 66 2.67 32.26 28.29
N ALA A 67 1.40 32.53 28.64
CA ALA A 67 0.28 31.66 28.28
C ALA A 67 -0.01 31.64 26.76
N GLN A 68 0.37 32.67 26.00
CA GLN A 68 0.32 32.68 24.53
C GLN A 68 1.50 31.91 23.92
N GLN A 69 2.69 31.98 24.51
CA GLN A 69 3.85 31.16 24.15
C GLN A 69 3.60 29.69 24.52
N GLU A 70 3.01 29.38 25.67
CA GLU A 70 2.57 28.03 26.04
C GLU A 70 1.46 27.52 25.10
N LYS A 71 0.55 28.39 24.62
CA LYS A 71 -0.42 28.04 23.57
C LYS A 71 0.24 27.79 22.22
N GLN A 72 1.27 28.54 21.85
CA GLN A 72 2.06 28.29 20.63
C GLN A 72 2.95 27.04 20.76
N VAL A 73 3.60 26.83 21.90
CA VAL A 73 4.44 25.67 22.22
C VAL A 73 3.60 24.40 22.41
N SER A 74 2.38 24.48 22.94
CA SER A 74 1.44 23.34 22.91
C SER A 74 0.89 23.08 21.50
N SER A 75 0.69 24.11 20.67
CA SER A 75 0.41 23.92 19.24
C SER A 75 1.58 23.30 18.46
N LEU A 76 2.81 23.37 19.00
CA LEU A 76 4.00 22.67 18.49
C LEU A 76 4.18 21.27 19.10
N LYS A 77 3.84 21.04 20.38
CA LYS A 77 3.79 19.69 20.99
C LYS A 77 2.72 18.79 20.36
N LEU A 78 1.70 19.39 19.75
CA LEU A 78 0.75 18.76 18.83
C LEU A 78 1.41 18.09 17.60
N SER A 79 2.72 18.26 17.37
CA SER A 79 3.47 17.50 16.35
C SER A 79 4.03 16.15 16.83
N GLN A 80 4.10 15.89 18.14
CA GLN A 80 4.37 14.56 18.71
C GLN A 80 3.07 13.91 19.16
N SER A 81 2.23 14.64 19.91
CA SER A 81 0.99 14.07 20.44
C SER A 81 0.00 13.64 19.35
N PHE A 82 0.10 14.15 18.11
CA PHE A 82 -0.71 13.66 16.99
C PHE A 82 -0.14 12.38 16.35
N ILE A 83 1.18 12.20 16.34
CA ILE A 83 1.77 10.90 15.96
C ILE A 83 1.33 9.88 17.01
N GLU A 84 1.42 10.23 18.29
CA GLU A 84 0.92 9.43 19.42
C GLU A 84 -0.59 9.18 19.33
N ASP A 85 -1.41 10.08 18.78
CA ASP A 85 -2.87 9.92 18.63
C ASP A 85 -3.28 9.10 17.39
N VAL A 86 -2.46 9.09 16.32
CA VAL A 86 -2.60 8.17 15.17
C VAL A 86 -1.99 6.81 15.49
N GLN A 87 -0.92 6.77 16.28
CA GLN A 87 -0.40 5.55 16.89
C GLN A 87 -1.46 4.98 17.84
N GLN A 88 -1.95 5.66 18.88
CA GLN A 88 -2.99 5.13 19.78
C GLN A 88 -4.26 4.63 19.07
N LYS A 89 -4.65 5.19 17.91
CA LYS A 89 -5.77 4.69 17.11
C LYS A 89 -5.44 3.46 16.22
N LEU A 90 -4.17 3.02 16.20
CA LEU A 90 -3.60 1.91 15.42
C LEU A 90 -2.71 0.94 16.24
N THR A 91 -2.30 1.33 17.45
CA THR A 91 -1.52 0.56 18.43
C THR A 91 -2.45 0.07 19.53
N ILE A 92 -2.56 -1.24 19.68
CA ILE A 92 -3.17 -1.86 20.86
C ILE A 92 -2.34 -1.51 22.10
N GLU A 93 -3.01 -1.24 23.22
CA GLU A 93 -2.37 -1.14 24.55
C GLU A 93 -1.75 -2.51 24.90
N GLU A 94 -0.59 -2.56 25.54
CA GLU A 94 0.08 -3.83 25.88
C GLU A 94 -0.75 -4.67 26.87
N ASP A 95 -1.68 -5.48 26.35
CA ASP A 95 -2.55 -6.35 27.16
C ASP A 95 -1.78 -7.59 27.62
N GLN A 96 -1.25 -7.51 28.84
CA GLN A 96 -0.34 -8.48 29.46
C GLN A 96 -1.01 -9.85 29.79
N SER A 97 -2.19 -10.14 29.25
CA SER A 97 -3.04 -11.29 29.60
C SER A 97 -2.95 -12.50 28.65
N HIS A 98 -2.24 -12.41 27.52
CA HIS A 98 -2.29 -13.43 26.44
C HIS A 98 -0.95 -14.13 26.13
N GLN A 99 -0.39 -14.80 27.16
CA GLN A 99 0.89 -15.55 27.12
C GLN A 99 1.00 -16.70 26.09
N GLU A 100 -0.07 -17.09 25.40
CA GLU A 100 0.01 -18.02 24.26
C GLU A 100 0.10 -17.30 22.90
N PHE A 101 -0.55 -16.14 22.79
CA PHE A 101 -0.46 -15.28 21.60
C PHE A 101 0.95 -14.71 21.47
N ASP A 102 1.55 -14.27 22.58
CA ASP A 102 2.96 -13.87 22.68
C ASP A 102 3.92 -14.96 22.18
N LYS A 103 3.62 -16.26 22.40
CA LYS A 103 4.51 -17.35 21.99
C LYS A 103 4.43 -17.65 20.51
N GLN A 104 3.24 -17.60 19.90
CA GLN A 104 3.10 -17.68 18.45
C GLN A 104 3.74 -16.47 17.77
N LEU A 105 3.56 -15.28 18.35
CA LEU A 105 4.18 -14.05 17.88
C LEU A 105 5.72 -14.09 18.02
N GLN A 106 6.27 -14.51 19.16
CA GLN A 106 7.72 -14.68 19.34
C GLN A 106 8.32 -15.73 18.38
N TYR A 107 7.63 -16.84 18.13
CA TYR A 107 8.09 -17.84 17.17
C TYR A 107 8.16 -17.26 15.75
N LYS A 108 7.15 -16.46 15.38
CA LYS A 108 7.14 -15.71 14.11
C LYS A 108 8.26 -14.66 14.06
N ILE A 109 8.46 -13.88 15.13
CA ILE A 109 9.53 -12.88 15.25
C ILE A 109 10.93 -13.49 15.10
N CYS A 110 11.20 -14.64 15.74
CA CYS A 110 12.52 -15.28 15.65
C CYS A 110 12.82 -15.80 14.24
N TYR A 111 11.86 -16.44 13.57
CA TYR A 111 12.03 -16.83 12.15
C TYR A 111 12.08 -15.63 11.21
N GLU A 112 11.36 -14.55 11.53
CA GLU A 112 11.38 -13.33 10.74
C GLU A 112 12.70 -12.55 10.83
N GLN A 113 13.53 -12.67 11.87
CA GLN A 113 14.77 -11.88 11.96
C GLN A 113 15.80 -12.20 10.86
N GLU A 114 15.98 -13.48 10.50
CA GLU A 114 16.83 -13.88 9.38
C GLU A 114 16.19 -13.54 8.02
N PHE A 115 14.86 -13.61 7.94
CA PHE A 115 14.11 -13.18 6.76
C PHE A 115 14.16 -11.66 6.55
N HIS A 116 14.11 -10.86 7.61
CA HIS A 116 14.28 -9.40 7.58
C HIS A 116 15.70 -8.98 7.20
N GLN A 117 16.73 -9.70 7.67
CA GLN A 117 18.10 -9.56 7.16
C GLN A 117 18.15 -9.84 5.65
N THR A 118 17.53 -10.91 5.19
CA THR A 118 17.47 -11.26 3.76
C THR A 118 16.72 -10.19 2.94
N LEU A 119 15.59 -9.69 3.44
CA LEU A 119 14.82 -8.59 2.85
C LEU A 119 15.63 -7.28 2.73
N ILE A 120 16.46 -6.95 3.72
CA ILE A 120 17.29 -5.74 3.70
C ILE A 120 18.46 -5.88 2.73
N ASN A 121 19.09 -7.07 2.70
CA ASN A 121 20.32 -7.31 1.94
C ASN A 121 20.06 -7.64 0.45
N GLU A 122 18.98 -8.33 0.13
CA GLU A 122 18.59 -8.63 -1.26
C GLU A 122 17.66 -7.56 -1.82
N ASN A 123 17.96 -7.04 -3.00
CA ASN A 123 17.09 -6.14 -3.74
C ASN A 123 16.73 -6.74 -5.10
N ILE A 124 15.47 -7.15 -5.24
CA ILE A 124 14.99 -7.86 -6.44
C ILE A 124 14.54 -6.90 -7.53
N TYR A 125 15.08 -7.15 -8.72
CA TYR A 125 14.73 -6.48 -9.96
C TYR A 125 14.15 -7.50 -10.95
N LEU A 126 12.82 -7.71 -10.93
CA LEU A 126 12.06 -8.52 -11.91
C LEU A 126 12.01 -7.86 -13.31
N GLY A 127 13.06 -7.13 -13.67
CA GLY A 127 13.12 -6.31 -14.87
C GLY A 127 13.51 -7.10 -16.11
N ASN A 128 12.86 -6.75 -17.22
CA ASN A 128 13.19 -7.29 -18.53
C ASN A 128 12.88 -8.79 -18.66
N SER A 129 11.94 -9.31 -17.85
CA SER A 129 11.60 -10.75 -17.80
C SER A 129 11.11 -11.36 -19.13
N LEU A 130 10.64 -10.55 -20.08
CA LEU A 130 10.32 -10.99 -21.44
C LEU A 130 11.24 -10.39 -22.53
N GLN A 131 12.36 -9.73 -22.18
CA GLN A 131 13.24 -9.09 -23.16
C GLN A 131 13.83 -10.11 -24.16
N ASN A 132 14.11 -11.32 -23.70
CA ASN A 132 14.64 -12.43 -24.50
C ASN A 132 13.53 -13.44 -24.89
N GLN A 133 12.26 -13.03 -24.85
CA GLN A 133 11.10 -13.93 -24.95
C GLN A 133 10.11 -13.43 -26.01
N LYS A 134 9.54 -14.34 -26.81
CA LYS A 134 8.47 -14.04 -27.79
C LYS A 134 7.08 -14.07 -27.12
N ILE A 135 6.95 -13.34 -26.00
CA ILE A 135 5.75 -13.28 -25.17
C ILE A 135 5.21 -11.85 -25.13
N ASP A 136 3.92 -11.69 -25.41
CA ASP A 136 3.21 -10.41 -25.35
C ASP A 136 2.90 -10.03 -23.90
N ASP A 137 3.15 -8.77 -23.53
CA ASP A 137 2.87 -8.24 -22.20
C ASP A 137 1.39 -8.28 -21.83
N LYS A 138 0.50 -8.24 -22.84
CA LYS A 138 -0.95 -8.34 -22.66
C LYS A 138 -1.34 -9.77 -22.31
N LEU A 139 -0.55 -10.75 -22.75
CA LEU A 139 -0.72 -12.16 -22.41
C LEU A 139 -0.09 -12.49 -21.05
N ARG A 140 1.10 -11.99 -20.71
CA ARG A 140 1.65 -12.07 -19.33
C ARG A 140 0.65 -11.50 -18.32
N ALA A 141 0.06 -10.36 -18.63
CA ALA A 141 -0.96 -9.73 -17.80
C ALA A 141 -2.28 -10.52 -17.68
N LYS A 142 -2.77 -11.10 -18.78
CA LYS A 142 -3.93 -12.00 -18.77
C LYS A 142 -3.67 -13.25 -17.91
N MET A 143 -2.46 -13.80 -17.96
CA MET A 143 -2.06 -14.92 -17.11
C MET A 143 -2.17 -14.54 -15.63
N ILE A 144 -1.79 -13.32 -15.25
CA ILE A 144 -1.81 -12.86 -13.86
C ILE A 144 -3.23 -12.62 -13.33
N ASP A 145 -4.14 -12.03 -14.11
CA ASP A 145 -5.57 -11.92 -13.70
C ASP A 145 -6.21 -13.29 -13.54
N TRP A 146 -5.83 -14.23 -14.40
CA TRP A 146 -6.27 -15.62 -14.31
C TRP A 146 -5.65 -16.37 -13.13
N MET A 147 -4.39 -16.09 -12.75
CA MET A 147 -3.78 -16.61 -11.51
C MET A 147 -4.50 -16.09 -10.26
N ILE A 148 -5.01 -14.84 -10.27
CA ILE A 148 -5.91 -14.32 -9.22
C ILE A 148 -7.21 -15.12 -9.16
N GLU A 149 -7.81 -15.43 -10.32
CA GLU A 149 -9.03 -16.24 -10.40
C GLU A 149 -8.82 -17.66 -9.86
N VAL A 150 -7.77 -18.34 -10.32
CA VAL A 150 -7.44 -19.71 -9.93
C VAL A 150 -7.19 -19.79 -8.43
N LEU A 151 -6.26 -19.01 -7.88
CA LEU A 151 -5.95 -19.05 -6.45
C LEU A 151 -7.13 -18.53 -5.60
N GLY A 152 -7.93 -17.60 -6.13
CA GLY A 152 -9.18 -17.16 -5.49
C GLY A 152 -10.22 -18.28 -5.32
N ASN A 153 -10.23 -19.27 -6.21
CA ASN A 153 -11.08 -20.47 -6.10
C ASN A 153 -10.51 -21.56 -5.17
N TYR A 154 -9.29 -21.37 -4.65
CA TYR A 154 -8.62 -22.24 -3.67
C TYR A 154 -8.30 -21.48 -2.37
N ASN A 155 -9.05 -20.42 -2.07
CA ASN A 155 -8.83 -19.48 -0.96
C ASN A 155 -8.83 -20.10 0.46
N GLU A 156 -9.43 -21.27 0.66
CA GLU A 156 -9.32 -22.05 1.91
C GLU A 156 -7.91 -22.64 2.12
N THR A 157 -7.14 -22.78 1.04
CA THR A 157 -5.83 -23.44 1.01
C THR A 157 -4.68 -22.55 0.56
N THR A 158 -4.92 -21.53 -0.26
CA THR A 158 -3.86 -20.69 -0.85
C THR A 158 -3.86 -19.25 -0.36
N SER A 159 -2.68 -18.79 0.04
CA SER A 159 -2.44 -17.45 0.59
C SER A 159 -2.22 -16.36 -0.47
N ASN A 160 -2.14 -15.10 -0.02
CA ASN A 160 -1.60 -14.03 -0.87
C ASN A 160 -0.12 -14.26 -1.22
N ALA A 161 0.68 -14.85 -0.32
CA ALA A 161 2.10 -15.12 -0.56
C ALA A 161 2.26 -16.06 -1.77
N THR A 162 1.44 -17.10 -1.85
CA THR A 162 1.35 -18.01 -3.00
C THR A 162 1.18 -17.26 -4.31
N PHE A 163 0.28 -16.28 -4.40
CA PHE A 163 0.12 -15.47 -5.60
C PHE A 163 1.37 -14.65 -5.95
N PHE A 164 1.93 -13.90 -4.99
CA PHE A 164 3.11 -13.07 -5.21
C PHE A 164 4.35 -13.90 -5.57
N ARG A 165 4.56 -15.03 -4.89
CA ARG A 165 5.56 -16.06 -5.19
C ARG A 165 5.38 -16.63 -6.59
N SER A 166 4.16 -17.02 -6.97
CA SER A 166 3.85 -17.58 -8.30
C SER A 166 4.22 -16.62 -9.44
N VAL A 167 3.83 -15.36 -9.32
CA VAL A 167 4.13 -14.34 -10.35
C VAL A 167 5.62 -14.07 -10.40
N SER A 168 6.28 -13.97 -9.25
CA SER A 168 7.71 -13.65 -9.19
C SER A 168 8.59 -14.81 -9.71
N ILE A 169 8.23 -16.07 -9.42
CA ILE A 169 8.87 -17.27 -10.01
C ILE A 169 8.69 -17.28 -11.54
N MET A 170 7.49 -16.98 -12.04
CA MET A 170 7.22 -16.92 -13.49
C MET A 170 8.09 -15.85 -14.17
N ASP A 171 8.21 -14.65 -13.59
CA ASP A 171 9.07 -13.59 -14.12
C ASP A 171 10.57 -13.94 -14.03
N TYR A 172 11.05 -14.43 -12.89
CA TYR A 172 12.44 -14.83 -12.71
C TYR A 172 12.85 -15.93 -13.69
N TYR A 173 11.97 -16.90 -13.92
CA TYR A 173 12.22 -17.98 -14.88
C TYR A 173 12.36 -17.44 -16.31
N LEU A 174 11.42 -16.60 -16.75
CA LEU A 174 11.46 -15.99 -18.09
C LEU A 174 12.65 -15.04 -18.25
N GLN A 175 13.11 -14.41 -17.16
CA GLN A 175 14.31 -13.55 -17.11
C GLN A 175 15.64 -14.34 -17.16
N LYS A 176 15.77 -15.43 -16.37
CA LYS A 176 17.00 -16.25 -16.30
C LYS A 176 17.09 -17.31 -17.41
N SER A 177 15.99 -17.73 -18.04
CA SER A 177 16.03 -18.82 -19.03
C SER A 177 16.73 -18.43 -20.34
N ILE A 178 17.63 -19.30 -20.79
CA ILE A 178 18.33 -19.21 -22.08
C ILE A 178 17.39 -19.61 -23.23
N THR A 179 16.31 -20.33 -22.94
CA THR A 179 15.30 -20.74 -23.94
C THR A 179 14.36 -19.58 -24.26
N GLU A 180 14.24 -19.26 -25.55
CA GLU A 180 13.23 -18.34 -26.05
C GLU A 180 11.86 -19.03 -26.11
N TYR A 181 10.97 -18.66 -25.21
CA TYR A 181 9.58 -19.09 -25.17
C TYR A 181 8.68 -18.16 -25.97
N SER A 182 7.69 -18.75 -26.63
CA SER A 182 6.59 -18.04 -27.27
C SER A 182 5.32 -18.04 -26.41
N ASN A 183 4.37 -17.15 -26.73
CA ASN A 183 3.04 -17.02 -26.12
C ASN A 183 2.31 -18.33 -25.75
N SER A 184 2.48 -19.43 -26.49
CA SER A 184 1.85 -20.73 -26.18
C SER A 184 2.35 -21.37 -24.89
N HIS A 185 3.60 -21.10 -24.50
CA HIS A 185 4.28 -21.73 -23.35
C HIS A 185 3.93 -21.06 -22.02
N LEU A 186 3.63 -19.76 -22.03
CA LEU A 186 3.34 -18.94 -20.84
C LEU A 186 2.32 -19.60 -19.89
N HIS A 187 1.28 -20.21 -20.44
CA HIS A 187 0.21 -20.86 -19.67
C HIS A 187 0.67 -22.16 -18.98
N LEU A 188 1.68 -22.87 -19.51
CA LEU A 188 2.31 -23.99 -18.80
C LEU A 188 3.23 -23.45 -17.70
N ILE A 189 4.07 -22.48 -18.04
CA ILE A 189 5.04 -21.85 -17.12
C ILE A 189 4.33 -21.29 -15.87
N GLY A 190 3.29 -20.45 -16.05
CA GLY A 190 2.57 -19.86 -14.91
C GLY A 190 1.71 -20.85 -14.12
N ILE A 191 1.21 -21.93 -14.73
CA ILE A 191 0.58 -23.05 -14.00
C ILE A 191 1.61 -23.74 -13.10
N THR A 192 2.78 -24.06 -13.64
CA THR A 192 3.82 -24.72 -12.86
C THR A 192 4.41 -23.79 -11.80
N SER A 193 4.47 -22.48 -12.07
CA SER A 193 4.86 -21.48 -11.07
C SER A 193 3.87 -21.42 -9.91
N MET A 194 2.56 -21.54 -10.16
CA MET A 194 1.56 -21.72 -9.10
C MET A 194 1.72 -23.04 -8.34
N PHE A 195 2.02 -24.14 -9.04
CA PHE A 195 2.27 -25.42 -8.37
C PHE A 195 3.47 -25.32 -7.43
N ILE A 196 4.62 -24.84 -7.90
CA ILE A 196 5.83 -24.63 -7.09
C ILE A 196 5.54 -23.72 -5.89
N ALA A 197 4.89 -22.57 -6.11
CA ALA A 197 4.56 -21.63 -5.04
C ALA A 197 3.63 -22.24 -3.98
N SER A 198 2.60 -23.00 -4.38
CA SER A 198 1.67 -23.63 -3.43
C SER A 198 2.33 -24.72 -2.56
N LYS A 199 3.45 -25.30 -3.01
CA LYS A 199 4.27 -26.22 -2.20
C LYS A 199 5.25 -25.53 -1.26
N LEU A 200 5.43 -24.21 -1.39
CA LEU A 200 6.38 -23.40 -0.63
C LEU A 200 5.68 -22.56 0.44
N GLU A 201 4.56 -21.94 0.07
CA GLU A 201 3.88 -20.91 0.87
C GLU A 201 2.68 -21.45 1.66
N ASP A 202 2.07 -22.57 1.24
CA ASP A 202 0.80 -23.06 1.79
C ASP A 202 0.96 -24.37 2.57
N ILE A 203 0.36 -24.43 3.75
CA ILE A 203 0.29 -25.64 4.60
C ILE A 203 -0.40 -26.81 3.86
N TYR A 204 -1.36 -26.48 2.98
CA TYR A 204 -2.13 -27.43 2.18
C TYR A 204 -2.01 -27.12 0.69
N GLN A 205 -0.83 -27.38 0.12
CA GLN A 205 -0.52 -27.23 -1.31
C GLN A 205 -1.62 -27.76 -2.24
N ILE A 206 -1.85 -27.08 -3.38
CA ILE A 206 -2.80 -27.57 -4.40
C ILE A 206 -2.26 -28.88 -5.02
N PRO A 207 -3.04 -29.98 -5.02
CA PRO A 207 -2.58 -31.26 -5.59
C PRO A 207 -2.27 -31.17 -7.09
N LEU A 208 -1.22 -31.85 -7.54
CA LEU A 208 -0.89 -31.95 -8.98
C LEU A 208 -2.06 -32.50 -9.84
N LYS A 209 -2.92 -33.35 -9.24
CA LYS A 209 -4.15 -33.84 -9.86
C LYS A 209 -5.10 -32.69 -10.21
N ASP A 210 -5.22 -31.68 -9.36
CA ASP A 210 -6.08 -30.53 -9.58
C ASP A 210 -5.51 -29.60 -10.65
N PHE A 211 -4.18 -29.42 -10.69
CA PHE A 211 -3.52 -28.73 -11.80
C PHE A 211 -3.78 -29.38 -13.17
N VAL A 212 -3.75 -30.71 -13.25
CA VAL A 212 -4.11 -31.45 -14.48
C VAL A 212 -5.62 -31.37 -14.78
N THR A 213 -6.47 -31.66 -13.81
CA THR A 213 -7.90 -31.95 -14.08
C THR A 213 -8.82 -30.72 -13.99
N ARG A 214 -8.60 -29.83 -13.02
CA ARG A 214 -9.46 -28.68 -12.74
C ARG A 214 -8.91 -27.37 -13.31
N ILE A 215 -7.61 -27.12 -13.20
CA ILE A 215 -6.99 -25.83 -13.55
C ILE A 215 -6.55 -25.78 -15.02
N SER A 216 -5.98 -26.86 -15.57
CA SER A 216 -5.61 -26.93 -16.99
C SER A 216 -6.62 -27.67 -17.88
N HIS A 217 -7.70 -28.23 -17.33
CA HIS A 217 -8.70 -29.02 -18.05
C HIS A 217 -8.10 -30.08 -19.00
N TYR A 218 -7.14 -30.87 -18.50
CA TYR A 218 -6.38 -31.89 -19.23
C TYR A 218 -5.50 -31.39 -20.39
N LYS A 219 -5.34 -30.06 -20.58
CA LYS A 219 -4.44 -29.48 -21.59
C LYS A 219 -2.98 -29.88 -21.39
N TYR A 220 -2.57 -30.14 -20.14
CA TYR A 220 -1.23 -30.59 -19.79
C TYR A 220 -1.30 -31.85 -18.92
N SER A 221 -0.42 -32.81 -19.20
CA SER A 221 -0.26 -34.01 -18.38
C SER A 221 0.51 -33.70 -17.09
N SER A 222 0.47 -34.65 -16.14
CA SER A 222 1.34 -34.62 -14.97
C SER A 222 2.83 -34.67 -15.33
N SER A 223 3.21 -35.27 -16.47
CA SER A 223 4.59 -35.25 -16.96
C SER A 223 4.99 -33.90 -17.58
N ASN A 224 4.08 -33.19 -18.27
CA ASN A 224 4.36 -31.84 -18.77
C ASN A 224 4.61 -30.86 -17.61
N ILE A 225 3.77 -30.90 -16.58
CA ILE A 225 3.90 -30.01 -15.42
C ILE A 225 5.19 -30.32 -14.64
N LYS A 226 5.53 -31.61 -14.42
CA LYS A 226 6.78 -32.03 -13.77
C LYS A 226 8.03 -31.66 -14.57
N ALA A 227 8.02 -31.83 -15.89
CA ALA A 227 9.16 -31.44 -16.73
C ALA A 227 9.38 -29.92 -16.72
N MET A 228 8.30 -29.12 -16.75
CA MET A 228 8.41 -27.67 -16.56
C MET A 228 8.86 -27.31 -15.14
N GLU A 229 8.46 -28.08 -14.12
CA GLU A 229 8.87 -27.84 -12.73
C GLU A 229 10.36 -28.03 -12.55
N GLN A 230 10.90 -29.12 -13.06
CA GLN A 230 12.34 -29.37 -13.11
C GLN A 230 13.06 -28.24 -13.86
N SER A 231 12.59 -27.87 -15.06
CA SER A 231 13.16 -26.78 -15.87
C SER A 231 13.19 -25.44 -15.12
N ILE A 232 12.13 -25.09 -14.38
CA ILE A 232 12.05 -23.88 -13.55
C ILE A 232 13.04 -23.95 -12.40
N LEU A 233 13.04 -25.03 -11.62
CA LEU A 233 13.90 -25.17 -10.45
C LEU A 233 15.39 -25.18 -10.84
N GLU A 234 15.77 -25.88 -11.91
CA GLU A 234 17.13 -25.90 -12.44
C GLU A 234 17.57 -24.53 -12.98
N THR A 235 16.72 -23.84 -13.75
CA THR A 235 17.01 -22.49 -14.27
C THR A 235 17.17 -21.45 -13.16
N LEU A 236 16.51 -21.67 -12.02
CA LEU A 236 16.60 -20.80 -10.85
C LEU A 236 17.63 -21.27 -9.82
N ASN A 237 18.43 -22.31 -10.07
CA ASN A 237 19.35 -22.92 -9.08
C ASN A 237 18.65 -23.31 -7.75
N PHE A 238 17.34 -23.60 -7.77
CA PHE A 238 16.48 -23.76 -6.60
C PHE A 238 16.34 -22.50 -5.70
N GLU A 239 16.87 -21.35 -6.12
CA GLU A 239 16.69 -20.03 -5.49
C GLU A 239 15.25 -19.53 -5.76
N ILE A 240 14.26 -19.99 -4.97
CA ILE A 240 12.84 -19.62 -5.13
C ILE A 240 12.22 -18.87 -3.95
N THR A 241 12.92 -18.78 -2.82
CA THR A 241 12.49 -18.17 -1.54
C THR A 241 12.72 -16.65 -1.43
N PHE A 242 13.23 -16.04 -2.51
CA PHE A 242 13.69 -14.64 -2.57
C PHE A 242 12.59 -13.59 -2.24
N PRO A 243 12.91 -12.37 -1.78
CA PRO A 243 11.94 -11.32 -1.45
C PRO A 243 10.93 -10.87 -2.54
N THR A 244 9.62 -11.03 -2.31
CA THR A 244 8.54 -10.46 -3.14
C THR A 244 8.03 -9.13 -2.59
N SER A 245 7.33 -8.32 -3.40
CA SER A 245 6.71 -7.06 -2.92
C SER A 245 5.73 -7.24 -1.76
N LEU A 246 5.16 -8.44 -1.56
CA LEU A 246 4.31 -8.71 -0.39
C LEU A 246 5.13 -8.78 0.88
N ASP A 247 6.32 -9.37 0.82
CA ASP A 247 7.18 -9.62 1.98
C ASP A 247 7.74 -8.29 2.50
N TYR A 248 8.18 -7.42 1.58
CA TYR A 248 8.53 -6.04 1.93
C TYR A 248 7.36 -5.25 2.52
N LEU A 249 6.12 -5.48 2.07
CA LEU A 249 4.91 -4.85 2.63
C LEU A 249 4.60 -5.38 4.03
N GLN A 250 4.75 -6.68 4.27
CA GLN A 250 4.55 -7.29 5.60
C GLN A 250 5.55 -6.72 6.63
N ASN A 251 6.83 -6.61 6.27
CA ASN A 251 7.84 -5.95 7.10
C ASN A 251 7.50 -4.46 7.34
N ILE A 252 7.10 -3.68 6.32
CA ILE A 252 6.65 -2.29 6.54
C ILE A 252 5.51 -2.26 7.57
N LEU A 253 4.47 -3.08 7.40
CA LEU A 253 3.33 -3.09 8.30
C LEU A 253 3.74 -3.41 9.74
N TYR A 254 4.59 -4.44 9.94
CA TYR A 254 5.15 -4.79 11.24
C TYR A 254 6.00 -3.67 11.88
N GLN A 255 6.88 -3.03 11.10
CA GLN A 255 7.76 -1.94 11.58
C GLN A 255 6.99 -0.66 11.92
N PHE A 256 5.81 -0.43 11.32
CA PHE A 256 4.95 0.71 11.63
C PHE A 256 3.90 0.42 12.70
N PHE A 257 3.39 -0.81 12.75
CA PHE A 257 2.29 -1.22 13.60
C PHE A 257 2.56 -2.62 14.16
N SER A 258 2.63 -2.73 15.49
CA SER A 258 2.64 -4.02 16.19
C SER A 258 1.44 -4.89 15.76
N SER A 259 1.52 -6.20 15.99
CA SER A 259 0.54 -7.19 15.53
C SER A 259 -0.86 -7.00 16.13
N ASN A 260 -1.68 -6.20 15.45
CA ASN A 260 -2.96 -5.70 15.99
C ASN A 260 -4.14 -6.03 15.06
N ASP A 261 -5.23 -6.56 15.60
CA ASP A 261 -6.51 -6.79 14.90
C ASP A 261 -7.30 -5.49 14.59
N ASN A 262 -6.59 -4.39 14.34
CA ASN A 262 -7.19 -3.09 14.09
C ASN A 262 -7.82 -3.05 12.67
N PRO A 263 -9.13 -2.73 12.54
CA PRO A 263 -9.81 -2.74 11.24
C PRO A 263 -9.29 -1.70 10.26
N ILE A 264 -8.69 -0.60 10.74
CA ILE A 264 -8.06 0.41 9.89
C ILE A 264 -6.76 -0.13 9.31
N LEU A 265 -5.93 -0.79 10.13
CA LEU A 265 -4.69 -1.45 9.67
C LEU A 265 -5.00 -2.51 8.61
N LYS A 266 -6.02 -3.34 8.84
CA LYS A 266 -6.49 -4.36 7.89
C LYS A 266 -6.97 -3.74 6.56
N ASN A 267 -7.61 -2.57 6.60
CA ASN A 267 -7.99 -1.83 5.40
C ASN A 267 -6.77 -1.27 4.63
N ILE A 268 -5.78 -0.70 5.33
CA ILE A 268 -4.52 -0.22 4.75
C ILE A 268 -3.75 -1.38 4.10
N GLN A 269 -3.67 -2.53 4.77
CA GLN A 269 -3.06 -3.75 4.25
C GLN A 269 -3.77 -4.25 2.99
N ASN A 270 -5.09 -4.39 3.02
CA ASN A 270 -5.89 -4.83 1.87
C ASN A 270 -5.73 -3.88 0.67
N THR A 271 -5.77 -2.56 0.90
CA THR A 271 -5.57 -1.54 -0.14
C THR A 271 -4.16 -1.63 -0.73
N SER A 272 -3.13 -1.83 0.12
CA SER A 272 -1.74 -1.97 -0.32
C SER A 272 -1.54 -3.24 -1.16
N VAL A 273 -2.13 -4.38 -0.74
CA VAL A 273 -2.13 -5.64 -1.49
C VAL A 273 -2.88 -5.50 -2.82
N TYR A 274 -4.02 -4.81 -2.84
CA TYR A 274 -4.77 -4.52 -4.07
C TYR A 274 -3.93 -3.70 -5.06
N ILE A 275 -3.23 -2.66 -4.58
CA ILE A 275 -2.32 -1.83 -5.40
C ILE A 275 -1.15 -2.66 -5.92
N LEU A 276 -0.52 -3.49 -5.10
CA LEU A 276 0.56 -4.38 -5.56
C LEU A 276 0.06 -5.41 -6.59
N LYS A 277 -1.15 -5.96 -6.41
CA LYS A 277 -1.83 -6.79 -7.43
C LYS A 277 -2.19 -6.02 -8.70
N MET A 278 -2.28 -4.68 -8.68
CA MET A 278 -2.35 -3.86 -9.90
C MET A 278 -0.97 -3.65 -10.55
N CYS A 279 0.09 -3.50 -9.76
CA CYS A 279 1.45 -3.23 -10.22
C CYS A 279 2.16 -4.44 -10.86
N LEU A 280 1.76 -5.67 -10.53
CA LEU A 280 2.27 -6.88 -11.18
C LEU A 280 1.70 -7.13 -12.59
N HIS A 281 0.84 -6.24 -13.09
CA HIS A 281 -0.31 -6.61 -13.90
C HIS A 281 -0.48 -5.85 -15.24
N ASN A 282 -0.40 -4.52 -15.25
CA ASN A 282 0.55 -3.76 -16.11
C ASN A 282 2.09 -4.23 -15.75
N TYR A 283 4.02 -4.84 -16.92
CA TYR A 283 5.44 -5.26 -16.96
C TYR A 283 6.39 -4.01 -16.69
N GLN A 284 6.13 -2.75 -17.17
CA GLN A 284 6.58 -1.37 -16.74
C GLN A 284 6.64 -1.17 -15.21
N MET A 285 6.13 -2.08 -14.38
CA MET A 285 5.91 -1.93 -12.95
C MET A 285 6.54 -3.09 -12.17
N THR A 286 7.22 -4.04 -12.82
CA THR A 286 7.98 -5.10 -12.12
C THR A 286 9.40 -4.68 -11.77
N SER A 287 9.95 -3.71 -12.51
CA SER A 287 11.41 -3.57 -12.60
C SER A 287 12.04 -2.58 -11.60
N ILE A 288 11.39 -1.47 -11.23
CA ILE A 288 11.67 -0.82 -9.93
C ILE A 288 11.61 -1.91 -8.88
N SER A 289 12.54 -1.86 -7.94
CA SER A 289 12.73 -2.87 -6.93
C SER A 289 11.47 -3.15 -6.12
N GLN A 290 11.33 -4.41 -5.69
CA GLN A 290 10.17 -4.90 -4.96
C GLN A 290 9.91 -4.14 -3.64
N ASN A 291 10.97 -3.64 -2.97
CA ASN A 291 10.86 -2.79 -1.79
C ASN A 291 10.22 -1.41 -2.09
N THR A 292 10.61 -0.75 -3.18
CA THR A 292 10.10 0.57 -3.58
C THR A 292 8.66 0.49 -4.07
N LEU A 293 8.28 -0.61 -4.73
CA LEU A 293 6.88 -0.92 -5.05
C LEU A 293 6.04 -1.09 -3.78
N ALA A 294 6.50 -1.89 -2.82
CA ALA A 294 5.82 -2.12 -1.54
C ALA A 294 5.67 -0.82 -0.73
N SER A 295 6.76 -0.06 -0.61
CA SER A 295 6.81 1.26 0.03
C SER A 295 5.80 2.22 -0.58
N SER A 296 5.76 2.32 -1.91
CA SER A 296 4.89 3.26 -2.61
C SER A 296 3.41 2.83 -2.55
N ALA A 297 3.12 1.53 -2.63
CA ALA A 297 1.76 1.02 -2.45
C ALA A 297 1.22 1.25 -1.02
N PHE A 298 2.08 1.09 -0.02
CA PHE A 298 1.77 1.42 1.38
C PHE A 298 1.52 2.91 1.58
N ILE A 299 2.46 3.77 1.15
CA ILE A 299 2.36 5.23 1.28
C ILE A 299 1.12 5.76 0.52
N TYR A 300 0.79 5.20 -0.65
CA TYR A 300 -0.44 5.53 -1.36
C TYR A 300 -1.69 5.17 -0.55
N SER A 301 -1.71 3.99 0.09
CA SER A 301 -2.83 3.54 0.92
C SER A 301 -3.03 4.43 2.16
N ILE A 302 -1.93 4.87 2.79
CA ILE A 302 -1.96 5.86 3.87
C ILE A 302 -2.50 7.21 3.35
N LYS A 303 -2.00 7.70 2.21
CA LYS A 303 -2.46 8.96 1.58
C LYS A 303 -3.96 8.93 1.28
N ASP A 304 -4.47 7.85 0.69
CA ASP A 304 -5.89 7.66 0.39
C ASP A 304 -6.75 7.64 1.67
N PHE A 305 -6.31 6.92 2.71
CA PHE A 305 -6.99 6.89 4.01
C PHE A 305 -7.03 8.28 4.68
N VAL A 306 -5.91 9.01 4.72
CA VAL A 306 -5.80 10.35 5.31
C VAL A 306 -6.70 11.36 4.59
N LEU A 307 -6.72 11.30 3.25
CA LEU A 307 -7.58 12.14 2.40
C LEU A 307 -9.07 11.86 2.63
N LYS A 308 -9.50 10.58 2.57
CA LYS A 308 -10.90 10.17 2.77
C LYS A 308 -11.47 10.62 4.13
N ASN A 309 -10.64 10.62 5.17
CA ASN A 309 -11.04 11.00 6.53
C ASN A 309 -10.93 12.51 6.83
N ASN A 310 -10.56 13.35 5.84
CA ASN A 310 -10.42 14.81 5.99
C ASN A 310 -9.59 15.23 7.23
N GLN A 311 -8.51 14.49 7.54
CA GLN A 311 -7.69 14.78 8.71
C GLN A 311 -7.00 16.14 8.58
N LYS A 312 -6.63 16.75 9.72
CA LYS A 312 -5.77 17.95 9.75
C LYS A 312 -4.31 17.52 9.47
N ASN A 313 -3.47 18.46 9.03
CA ASN A 313 -2.02 18.27 8.88
C ASN A 313 -1.60 17.12 7.91
N GLN A 314 -2.45 16.80 6.92
CA GLN A 314 -2.31 15.62 6.03
C GLN A 314 -0.90 15.42 5.46
N GLU A 315 -0.26 16.49 4.96
CA GLU A 315 1.09 16.45 4.39
C GLU A 315 2.15 16.07 5.43
N LEU A 316 2.05 16.55 6.68
CA LEU A 316 2.98 16.19 7.75
C LEU A 316 2.89 14.70 8.10
N ILE A 317 1.66 14.16 8.15
CA ILE A 317 1.42 12.73 8.38
C ILE A 317 2.06 11.91 7.28
N ILE A 318 1.74 12.21 6.02
CA ILE A 318 2.26 11.49 4.85
C ILE A 318 3.80 11.56 4.80
N ASN A 319 4.39 12.72 5.09
CA ASN A 319 5.84 12.90 5.15
C ASN A 319 6.49 12.11 6.30
N GLN A 320 5.84 11.94 7.45
CA GLN A 320 6.34 11.07 8.53
C GLN A 320 6.39 9.60 8.10
N PHE A 321 5.34 9.11 7.44
CA PHE A 321 5.33 7.75 6.88
C PHE A 321 6.40 7.59 5.79
N ILE A 322 6.52 8.53 4.84
CA ILE A 322 7.59 8.53 3.82
C ILE A 322 8.98 8.45 4.48
N ASN A 323 9.28 9.34 5.45
CA ASN A 323 10.59 9.42 6.07
C ASN A 323 10.97 8.16 6.84
N LYS A 324 10.05 7.54 7.60
CA LYS A 324 10.33 6.27 8.29
C LYS A 324 10.44 5.10 7.30
N THR A 325 9.68 5.07 6.21
CA THR A 325 9.85 4.04 5.16
C THR A 325 11.20 4.17 4.44
N ILE A 326 11.68 5.40 4.18
CA ILE A 326 13.03 5.67 3.66
C ILE A 326 14.10 5.15 4.64
N GLN A 327 13.92 5.34 5.94
CA GLN A 327 14.86 4.84 6.96
C GLN A 327 14.93 3.31 7.01
N ILE A 328 13.81 2.61 6.83
CA ILE A 328 13.74 1.13 6.90
C ILE A 328 14.50 0.47 5.74
N TYR A 329 14.36 0.97 4.51
CA TYR A 329 14.94 0.34 3.31
C TYR A 329 16.03 1.14 2.59
N GLN A 330 16.41 2.31 3.12
CA GLN A 330 17.43 3.20 2.54
C GLN A 330 17.13 3.64 1.09
N ILE A 331 15.85 3.62 0.70
CA ILE A 331 15.37 3.97 -0.65
C ILE A 331 15.47 5.48 -0.87
N ASN A 332 15.85 5.90 -2.07
CA ASN A 332 15.86 7.31 -2.46
C ASN A 332 14.43 7.88 -2.50
N GLN A 333 14.20 9.02 -1.83
CA GLN A 333 12.91 9.73 -1.83
C GLN A 333 12.37 9.97 -3.25
N ASN A 334 13.23 10.28 -4.21
CA ASN A 334 12.82 10.52 -5.60
C ASN A 334 12.22 9.26 -6.25
N GLU A 335 12.79 8.08 -5.99
CA GLU A 335 12.31 6.82 -6.57
C GLU A 335 10.93 6.41 -5.98
N ILE A 336 10.67 6.75 -4.70
CA ILE A 336 9.34 6.64 -4.10
C ILE A 336 8.35 7.63 -4.74
N MET A 337 8.74 8.89 -4.96
CA MET A 337 7.84 9.90 -5.56
C MET A 337 7.53 9.64 -7.04
N GLU A 338 8.51 9.13 -7.80
CA GLU A 338 8.33 8.62 -9.16
C GLU A 338 7.37 7.42 -9.16
N CYS A 339 7.63 6.41 -8.34
CA CYS A 339 6.79 5.22 -8.23
C CYS A 339 5.36 5.52 -7.73
N LEU A 340 5.18 6.48 -6.81
CA LEU A 340 3.86 6.96 -6.36
C LEU A 340 3.08 7.62 -7.50
N THR A 341 3.78 8.30 -8.43
CA THR A 341 3.17 8.92 -9.61
C THR A 341 2.78 7.85 -10.62
N GLU A 342 3.67 6.90 -10.92
CA GLU A 342 3.36 5.73 -11.78
C GLU A 342 2.17 4.92 -11.22
N ILE A 343 2.08 4.72 -9.90
CA ILE A 343 0.94 4.05 -9.24
C ILE A 343 -0.35 4.88 -9.39
N GLN A 344 -0.30 6.20 -9.16
CA GLN A 344 -1.48 7.06 -9.26
C GLN A 344 -2.05 7.08 -10.68
N ASP A 345 -1.17 7.18 -11.69
CA ASP A 345 -1.55 7.12 -13.10
C ASP A 345 -2.05 5.71 -13.48
N LEU A 346 -1.37 4.65 -13.03
CA LEU A 346 -1.82 3.27 -13.25
C LEU A 346 -3.22 3.01 -12.67
N ILE A 347 -3.54 3.55 -11.49
CA ILE A 347 -4.87 3.41 -10.87
C ILE A 347 -5.94 4.09 -11.72
N GLN A 348 -5.74 5.36 -12.09
CA GLN A 348 -6.69 6.10 -12.93
C GLN A 348 -6.88 5.44 -14.30
N ASP A 349 -5.78 4.97 -14.89
CA ASP A 349 -5.75 4.37 -16.21
C ASP A 349 -5.92 2.84 -16.20
N PHE A 350 -6.19 2.19 -15.06
CA PHE A 350 -6.20 0.71 -14.96
C PHE A 350 -7.27 0.10 -15.87
N GLN A 351 -8.53 0.46 -15.66
CA GLN A 351 -9.66 0.07 -16.50
C GLN A 351 -9.64 0.77 -17.89
N LYS A 352 -8.70 1.70 -18.13
CA LYS A 352 -8.39 2.21 -19.47
C LYS A 352 -7.47 1.22 -20.19
N ASN A 353 -6.29 0.97 -19.65
CA ASN A 353 -5.33 -0.02 -20.12
C ASN A 353 -5.97 -1.41 -20.28
N TYR A 354 -6.83 -1.81 -19.34
CA TYR A 354 -7.47 -3.13 -19.26
C TYR A 354 -8.99 -3.05 -19.24
N PRO A 355 -9.64 -3.29 -20.39
CA PRO A 355 -11.08 -3.47 -20.43
C PRO A 355 -11.52 -4.91 -20.11
N THR A 356 -10.64 -5.91 -20.25
CA THR A 356 -11.00 -7.34 -20.17
C THR A 356 -10.51 -8.08 -18.92
N LEU A 357 -9.79 -7.42 -18.01
CA LEU A 357 -9.29 -8.05 -16.78
C LEU A 357 -10.11 -7.51 -15.62
N GLN A 358 -10.75 -8.43 -14.90
CA GLN A 358 -11.82 -8.13 -13.94
C GLN A 358 -11.71 -9.00 -12.68
N ASN A 359 -10.83 -10.01 -12.64
CA ASN A 359 -10.69 -10.84 -11.45
C ASN A 359 -10.12 -10.06 -10.26
N LEU A 360 -9.28 -9.06 -10.52
CA LEU A 360 -8.83 -8.14 -9.47
C LEU A 360 -9.98 -7.28 -8.89
N ASP A 361 -11.02 -6.95 -9.66
CA ASP A 361 -12.16 -6.15 -9.18
C ASP A 361 -13.03 -6.89 -8.14
N LYS A 362 -12.81 -8.21 -7.94
CA LYS A 362 -13.35 -9.01 -6.82
C LYS A 362 -12.74 -8.66 -5.44
N TYR A 363 -11.67 -7.85 -5.41
CA TYR A 363 -10.89 -7.50 -4.21
C TYR A 363 -10.83 -5.98 -3.95
N LYS A 364 -11.83 -5.23 -4.46
CA LYS A 364 -11.99 -3.77 -4.28
C LYS A 364 -12.61 -3.38 -2.94
#